data_AF-A0A6B1F3I2-F1
#
_entry.id   AF-A0A6B1F3I2-F1
#
_cell.length_a   1.000
_cell.length_b   1.000
_cell.length_c   1.000
_cell.angle_alpha   90.00
_cell.angle_beta   90.00
_cell.angle_gamma   90.00
#
_symmetry.space_group_name_H-M   'P 1'
#
loop_
_entity.id
_entity.type
_entity.pdbx_description
1 polymer ?
#
loop_
_entity_poly.entity_id
_entity_poly.type
_entity_poly.pdbx_seq_one_letter_code
_entity_poly.pdbx_strand_id
1 'polypeptide(L)' 'MTIGELNGIMIMVVWTWRDSKKRIISARRLKENEKRRYQDNNIAGSPAQQGRRPD' A
#
# COMPACT_ATOMS: atom_id res chain seq x y z
N MET A 1 -1.02 3.48 4.43
CA MET A 1 -0.03 2.83 3.50
C MET A 1 -0.80 2.17 2.37
N THR A 2 -0.21 2.03 1.19
CA THR A 2 -0.88 1.43 0.02
C THR A 2 -0.01 0.32 -0.55
N ILE A 3 -0.62 -0.81 -0.90
CA ILE A 3 0.02 -1.93 -1.59
C ILE A 3 -0.68 -2.08 -2.93
N GLY A 4 0.08 -2.26 -4.00
CA GLY A 4 -0.46 -2.45 -5.34
C GLY A 4 0.57 -2.97 -6.33
N GLU A 5 0.13 -3.28 -7.53
CA GLU A 5 0.99 -3.66 -8.64
C GLU A 5 1.37 -2.41 -9.45
N LEU A 6 2.64 -2.32 -9.82
CA LEU A 6 3.17 -1.33 -10.74
C LEU A 6 4.06 -2.04 -11.76
N ASN A 7 3.66 -2.04 -13.03
CA ASN A 7 4.39 -2.70 -14.13
C ASN A 7 4.77 -4.17 -13.83
N GLY A 8 3.84 -4.98 -13.32
CA GLY A 8 4.12 -6.38 -12.96
C GLY A 8 4.85 -6.58 -11.63
N ILE A 9 5.24 -5.50 -10.94
CA ILE A 9 5.96 -5.55 -9.68
C ILE A 9 5.05 -5.11 -8.54
N MET A 10 4.84 -6.01 -7.58
CA MET A 10 4.12 -5.68 -6.37
C MET A 10 4.96 -4.77 -5.47
N ILE A 11 4.42 -3.60 -5.15
CA ILE A 11 5.08 -2.57 -4.35
C ILE A 11 4.24 -2.17 -3.14
N MET A 12 4.93 -1.79 -2.06
CA MET A 12 4.35 -1.12 -0.91
C MET A 12 4.84 0.32 -0.89
N VAL A 13 3.88 1.25 -0.75
CA VAL A 13 4.13 2.68 -0.63
C VAL A 13 3.61 3.16 0.73
N VAL A 14 4.52 3.65 1.55
CA VAL A 14 4.22 4.39 2.78
C VAL A 14 4.21 5.87 2.42
N TRP A 15 3.13 6.55 2.75
CA TRP A 15 2.94 7.95 2.43
C TRP A 15 2.16 8.63 3.56
N THR A 16 2.30 9.95 3.65
CA THR A 16 1.52 10.81 4.53
C THR A 16 0.90 11.95 3.72
N TRP A 17 -0.12 12.60 4.26
CA TRP A 17 -0.59 13.87 3.70
C TRP A 17 0.38 14.99 4.06
N ARG A 18 0.62 15.89 3.10
CA ARG A 18 1.28 17.17 3.30
C ARG A 18 0.46 18.19 2.52
N ASP A 19 -0.23 19.04 3.26
CA ASP A 19 -1.24 19.95 2.71
C ASP A 19 -2.29 19.16 1.90
N SER A 20 -2.49 19.50 0.62
CA SER A 20 -3.41 18.84 -0.29
C SER A 20 -2.81 17.67 -1.09
N LYS A 21 -1.55 17.29 -0.82
CA LYS A 21 -0.80 16.31 -1.61
C LYS A 21 -0.34 15.13 -0.76
N LYS A 22 -0.12 13.98 -1.41
CA LYS A 22 0.51 12.81 -0.76
C LYS A 22 2.03 12.95 -0.85
N ARG A 23 2.72 12.95 0.29
CA ARG A 23 4.18 12.83 0.39
C ARG A 23 4.55 11.38 0.58
N ILE A 24 5.27 10.81 -0.37
CA ILE A 24 5.84 9.46 -0.23
C ILE A 24 6.96 9.51 0.81
N ILE A 25 6.91 8.60 1.78
CA ILE A 25 7.92 8.41 2.83
C ILE A 25 8.83 7.23 2.45
N SER A 26 8.25 6.16 1.90
CA SER A 26 8.99 4.98 1.45
C SER A 26 8.24 4.29 0.32
N ALA A 27 8.97 3.81 -0.68
CA ALA A 27 8.46 2.94 -1.73
C ALA A 27 9.43 1.77 -1.88
N ARG A 28 8.92 0.54 -1.74
CA ARG A 28 9.75 -0.65 -1.90
C ARG A 28 8.98 -1.80 -2.52
N ARG A 29 9.72 -2.71 -3.16
CA ARG A 29 9.18 -3.99 -3.61
C ARG A 29 8.68 -4.80 -2.41
N LEU A 30 7.54 -5.46 -2.59
CA LEU A 30 7.03 -6.42 -1.61
C LEU A 30 7.98 -7.61 -1.53
N LYS A 31 8.34 -8.02 -0.31
CA LYS A 31 9.06 -9.28 -0.08
C LYS A 31 8.12 -10.46 -0.29
N GLU A 32 8.65 -11.63 -0.61
CA GLU A 32 7.84 -12.83 -0.90
C GLU A 32 6.88 -13.20 0.24
N ASN A 33 7.36 -13.13 1.48
CA ASN A 33 6.53 -13.36 2.67
C ASN A 33 5.39 -12.34 2.83
N GLU A 34 5.56 -11.13 2.32
CA GLU A 34 4.55 -10.07 2.35
C GLU A 34 3.54 -10.23 1.22
N LYS A 35 3.98 -10.72 0.05
CA LYS A 35 3.08 -11.10 -1.05
C LYS A 35 2.14 -12.20 -0.62
N ARG A 36 2.66 -13.24 0.03
CA ARG A 36 1.86 -14.35 0.55
C ARG A 36 0.84 -13.88 1.56
N ARG A 37 1.24 -13.06 2.55
CA ARG A 37 0.30 -12.46 3.50
C ARG A 37 -0.72 -11.56 2.83
N TYR A 38 -0.34 -10.78 1.81
CA TYR A 38 -1.29 -9.97 1.07
C TYR A 38 -2.30 -10.84 0.31
N GLN A 39 -1.87 -11.92 -0.34
CA GLN A 39 -2.78 -12.87 -1.00
C GLN A 39 -3.72 -13.52 0.01
N ASP A 40 -3.20 -14.03 1.13
CA ASP A 40 -3.99 -14.66 2.19
C ASP A 40 -5.03 -13.70 2.79
N ASN A 41 -4.67 -12.42 2.98
CA ASN A 41 -5.59 -11.40 3.50
C ASN A 41 -6.57 -10.86 2.45
N ASN A 42 -6.23 -10.86 1.16
CA ASN A 42 -7.16 -10.42 0.10
C ASN A 42 -8.25 -11.45 -0.21
N ILE A 43 -8.04 -12.73 0.12
CA ILE A 43 -9.07 -13.78 0.02
C ILE A 43 -10.18 -13.55 1.08
N ALA A 44 -9.91 -12.81 2.16
CA ALA A 44 -10.85 -12.57 3.27
C ALA A 44 -11.59 -11.21 3.21
N GLY A 45 -11.62 -10.54 2.06
CA GLY A 45 -12.33 -9.28 1.87
C GLY A 45 -11.38 -8.08 1.83
N SER A 46 -11.26 -7.49 0.65
CA SER A 46 -10.38 -6.35 0.38
C SER A 46 -10.67 -5.17 1.31
N PRO A 47 -9.65 -4.64 1.99
CA PRO A 47 -9.70 -3.27 2.44
C PRO A 47 -8.52 -2.56 1.79
N ALA A 48 -8.82 -1.72 0.80
CA ALA A 48 -7.97 -0.59 0.47
C ALA A 48 -7.87 0.27 1.74
N GLN A 49 -6.99 -0.09 2.69
CA GLN A 49 -6.95 0.50 4.02
C GLN A 49 -6.39 1.91 3.96
N GLN A 50 -7.34 2.85 4.06
CA GLN A 50 -7.30 4.07 4.86
C GLN A 50 -6.04 4.92 4.67
N GLY A 51 -6.04 5.65 3.57
CA GLY A 51 -5.55 7.02 3.58
C GLY A 51 -6.69 7.97 3.92
N ARG A 52 -7.21 7.95 5.16
CA ARG A 52 -8.16 9.00 5.59
C ARG A 52 -7.42 10.35 5.47
N ARG A 53 -8.00 11.26 4.71
CA ARG A 53 -7.56 12.66 4.65
C ARG A 53 -7.93 13.28 6.00
N PRO A 54 -6.98 13.78 6.79
CA PRO A 54 -7.36 14.65 7.90
C PRO A 54 -8.01 15.90 7.27
N ASP A 55 -9.16 16.27 7.81
CA ASP A 55 -9.95 17.45 7.50
C ASP A 55 -9.17 18.75 7.67
#